data_AF-A0A9D7CF47-F1
#
_entry.id   AF-A0A9D7CF47-F1
#
_cell.length_a   1.000
_cell.length_b   1.000
_cell.length_c   1.000
_cell.angle_alpha   90.00
_cell.angle_beta   90.00
_cell.angle_gamma   90.00
#
_symmetry.space_group_name_H-M   'P 1'
#
loop_
_entity.id
_entity.type
_entity.pdbx_description
1 polymer ?
#
loop_
_entity_poly.entity_id
_entity_poly.type
_entity_poly.pdbx_seq_one_letter_code
_entity_poly.pdbx_strand_id
1 'polypeptide(L)'
;MPNIAELHPQVVHFVIGLLIMGVLFRLVALSGKLRWTGPAATVLIVIGTLAAAAAVKSGADAHGPVERVPGARSVVQAHEELGERTRNVFIGVTLLELLALALSGTPQRATRLASAAVGLFGLVVLYQTGEEGGELVYSYAGGVGIRSGDPADVGRLLLAGQYHQAMLDRQAGRGEAAATLIADIARRHPTDTTVIMLAIESTLRDRQDPAAALVALDAFTPPADNRRLVLGVGTLRVDALAAAGLRDSARATLETLMKAIPDNPRLQAKLDSLR
;
A
#
# COMPACT_ATOMS: atom_id res chain seq x y z
N MET A 1 20.47 20.21 -13.85
CA MET A 1 20.36 18.73 -13.95
C MET A 1 18.91 18.38 -14.25
N PRO A 2 18.63 17.30 -14.98
CA PRO A 2 17.25 16.85 -15.24
C PRO A 2 16.54 16.49 -13.93
N ASN A 3 15.22 16.70 -13.89
CA ASN A 3 14.37 16.27 -12.78
C ASN A 3 14.28 14.73 -12.77
N ILE A 4 14.61 14.12 -11.63
CA ILE A 4 14.58 12.66 -11.46
C ILE A 4 13.64 12.22 -10.31
N ALA A 5 12.69 13.07 -9.93
CA ALA A 5 11.73 12.85 -8.84
C ALA A 5 11.01 11.50 -8.97
N GLU A 6 10.58 11.16 -10.18
CA GLU A 6 9.87 9.92 -10.43
C GLU A 6 10.72 8.68 -10.14
N LEU A 7 12.04 8.75 -10.21
CA LEU A 7 12.91 7.61 -9.95
C LEU A 7 13.15 7.39 -8.46
N HIS A 8 12.72 8.31 -7.60
CA HIS A 8 12.98 8.24 -6.16
C HIS A 8 12.56 6.90 -5.55
N PRO A 9 11.33 6.39 -5.76
CA PRO A 9 10.92 5.08 -5.22
C PRO A 9 11.79 3.94 -5.74
N GLN A 10 12.24 3.95 -7.00
CA GLN A 10 13.11 2.90 -7.53
C GLN A 10 14.51 2.95 -6.90
N VAL A 11 15.09 4.14 -6.80
CA VAL A 11 16.46 4.32 -6.30
C VAL A 11 16.56 3.93 -4.82
N VAL A 12 15.56 4.25 -3.99
CA VAL A 12 15.60 3.91 -2.55
C VAL A 12 15.64 2.40 -2.27
N HIS A 13 15.10 1.55 -3.15
CA HIS A 13 15.20 0.08 -2.99
C HIS A 13 16.66 -0.38 -3.05
N PHE A 14 17.47 0.22 -3.92
CA PHE A 14 18.91 -0.07 -3.99
C PHE A 14 19.65 0.42 -2.75
N VAL A 15 19.26 1.59 -2.21
CA VAL A 15 19.82 2.08 -0.95
C VAL A 15 19.58 1.08 0.18
N ILE A 16 18.33 0.66 0.37
CA ILE A 16 17.93 -0.26 1.44
C ILE A 16 18.65 -1.59 1.27
N GLY A 17 18.52 -2.24 0.10
CA GLY A 17 19.06 -3.57 -0.13
C GLY A 17 20.59 -3.61 -0.05
N LEU A 18 21.29 -2.68 -0.72
CA LEU A 18 22.75 -2.70 -0.80
C LEU A 18 23.41 -2.34 0.53
N LEU A 19 22.89 -1.35 1.26
CA LEU A 19 23.49 -0.93 2.53
C LEU A 19 23.26 -1.95 3.63
N ILE A 20 22.05 -2.53 3.74
CA ILE A 20 21.78 -3.63 4.67
C ILE A 20 22.72 -4.80 4.38
N MET A 21 22.76 -5.26 3.13
CA MET A 21 23.61 -6.40 2.78
C MET A 21 25.10 -6.10 2.92
N GLY A 22 25.54 -4.88 2.61
CA GLY A 22 26.92 -4.44 2.79
C GLY A 22 27.37 -4.49 4.25
N VAL A 23 26.54 -3.98 5.17
CA VAL A 23 26.83 -4.05 6.62
C VAL A 23 26.80 -5.49 7.14
N LEU A 24 25.82 -6.30 6.73
CA LEU A 24 25.76 -7.72 7.10
C LEU A 24 27.00 -8.49 6.62
N PHE A 25 27.43 -8.27 5.37
CA PHE A 25 28.64 -8.89 4.84
C PHE A 25 29.89 -8.40 5.56
N ARG A 26 29.95 -7.13 5.97
CA ARG A 26 31.05 -6.62 6.79
C ARG A 26 31.12 -7.35 8.13
N LEU A 27 29.98 -7.56 8.80
CA LEU A 27 29.92 -8.32 10.05
C LEU A 27 30.38 -9.78 9.86
N VAL A 28 29.92 -10.45 8.81
CA VAL A 28 30.35 -11.81 8.48
C VAL A 28 31.86 -11.86 8.18
N ALA A 29 32.39 -10.85 7.48
CA ALA A 29 33.81 -10.77 7.15
C ALA A 29 34.70 -10.67 8.40
N LEU A 30 34.22 -10.06 9.49
CA LEU A 30 34.93 -9.99 10.76
C LEU A 30 35.11 -11.36 11.43
N SER A 31 34.28 -12.36 11.09
CA SER A 31 34.46 -13.74 11.55
C SER A 31 35.64 -14.46 10.90
N GLY A 32 36.12 -13.96 9.75
CA GLY A 32 37.17 -14.58 8.95
C GLY A 32 36.77 -15.87 8.22
N LYS A 33 35.56 -16.40 8.43
CA LYS A 33 35.13 -17.69 7.88
C LYS A 33 34.85 -17.66 6.38
N LEU A 34 34.36 -16.53 5.86
CA LEU A 34 33.97 -16.36 4.45
C LEU A 34 34.76 -15.23 3.80
N ARG A 35 35.91 -15.53 3.21
CA ARG A 35 36.87 -14.53 2.68
C ARG A 35 36.29 -13.59 1.62
N TRP A 36 35.29 -14.05 0.87
CA TRP A 36 34.63 -13.27 -0.18
C TRP A 36 33.72 -12.15 0.36
N THR A 37 33.25 -12.26 1.61
CA THR A 37 32.34 -11.28 2.21
C THR A 37 33.00 -9.93 2.49
N GLY A 38 34.33 -9.90 2.68
CA GLY A 38 35.08 -8.68 2.92
C GLY A 38 35.05 -7.71 1.73
N PRO A 39 35.52 -8.14 0.53
CA PRO A 39 35.42 -7.33 -0.69
C PRO A 39 33.97 -7.06 -1.10
N ALA A 40 33.08 -8.04 -0.97
CA ALA A 40 31.66 -7.86 -1.31
C ALA A 40 31.00 -6.78 -0.43
N ALA A 41 31.30 -6.74 0.87
CA ALA A 41 30.84 -5.68 1.77
C ALA A 41 31.26 -4.29 1.29
N THR A 42 32.55 -4.12 0.95
CA THR A 42 33.08 -2.84 0.46
C THR A 42 32.36 -2.38 -0.81
N VAL A 43 32.20 -3.28 -1.79
CA VAL A 43 31.51 -2.96 -3.05
C VAL A 43 30.05 -2.57 -2.81
N LEU A 44 29.33 -3.35 -2.00
CA LEU A 44 27.92 -3.10 -1.68
C LEU A 44 27.74 -1.77 -0.94
N ILE A 45 28.59 -1.47 0.05
CA ILE A 45 28.55 -0.21 0.80
C ILE A 45 28.83 0.98 -0.13
N VAL A 46 29.85 0.89 -0.99
CA VAL A 46 30.18 1.97 -1.94
C VAL A 46 29.01 2.23 -2.90
N ILE A 47 28.50 1.19 -3.57
CA ILE A 47 27.40 1.35 -4.53
C ILE A 47 26.12 1.80 -3.82
N GLY A 48 25.81 1.25 -2.65
CA GLY A 48 24.66 1.67 -1.84
C GLY A 48 24.77 3.14 -1.38
N THR A 49 25.97 3.62 -1.08
CA THR A 49 26.20 5.03 -0.71
C THR A 49 26.03 5.96 -1.91
N LEU A 50 26.48 5.55 -3.10
CA LEU A 50 26.22 6.29 -4.34
C LEU A 50 24.72 6.32 -4.67
N ALA A 51 24.02 5.20 -4.48
CA ALA A 51 22.56 5.16 -4.57
C ALA A 51 21.90 6.08 -3.54
N ALA A 52 22.41 6.18 -2.31
CA ALA A 52 21.88 7.08 -1.29
C ALA A 52 22.03 8.55 -1.69
N ALA A 53 23.17 8.94 -2.28
CA ALA A 53 23.36 10.27 -2.84
C ALA A 53 22.36 10.56 -3.98
N ALA A 54 22.14 9.60 -4.87
CA ALA A 54 21.13 9.70 -5.92
C ALA A 54 19.70 9.78 -5.35
N ALA A 55 19.40 9.04 -4.29
CA ALA A 55 18.10 9.04 -3.62
C ALA A 55 17.80 10.38 -2.95
N VAL A 56 18.76 10.99 -2.26
CA VAL A 56 18.58 12.33 -1.70
C VAL A 56 18.31 13.35 -2.80
N LYS A 57 19.05 13.25 -3.92
CA LYS A 57 18.83 14.15 -5.05
C LYS A 57 17.43 14.00 -5.68
N SER A 58 16.99 12.75 -5.92
CA SER A 58 15.66 12.50 -6.46
C SER A 58 14.55 12.83 -5.46
N GLY A 59 14.79 12.69 -4.16
CA GLY A 59 13.86 13.09 -3.10
C GLY A 59 13.65 14.60 -3.07
N ALA A 60 14.73 15.37 -3.14
CA ALA A 60 14.66 16.83 -3.22
C ALA A 60 13.88 17.32 -4.46
N ASP A 61 14.00 16.62 -5.60
CA ASP A 61 13.22 16.93 -6.80
C ASP A 61 11.73 16.60 -6.62
N ALA A 62 11.39 15.59 -5.79
CA ALA A 62 10.03 15.17 -5.47
C ALA A 62 9.38 16.00 -4.34
N HIS A 63 10.18 16.73 -3.57
CA HIS A 63 9.78 17.41 -2.33
C HIS A 63 8.58 18.35 -2.49
N GLY A 64 8.69 19.30 -3.42
CA GLY A 64 7.75 20.43 -3.52
C GLY A 64 6.27 20.02 -3.65
N PRO A 65 5.90 19.14 -4.61
CA PRO A 65 4.53 18.64 -4.72
C PRO A 65 4.02 17.93 -3.46
N VAL A 66 4.87 17.14 -2.81
CA VAL A 66 4.49 16.33 -1.65
C VAL A 66 4.34 17.19 -0.39
N GLU A 67 5.24 18.15 -0.17
CA GLU A 67 5.18 19.06 0.99
C GLU A 67 3.89 19.91 1.00
N ARG A 68 3.31 20.19 -0.18
CA ARG A 68 2.06 20.96 -0.31
C ARG A 68 0.81 20.17 0.07
N VAL A 69 0.91 18.86 0.26
CA VAL A 69 -0.21 18.06 0.78
C VAL A 69 -0.53 18.54 2.20
N PRO A 70 -1.78 18.94 2.51
CA PRO A 70 -2.14 19.42 3.83
C PRO A 70 -1.76 18.41 4.93
N GLY A 71 -1.04 18.88 5.95
CA GLY A 71 -0.60 18.05 7.07
C GLY A 71 0.67 17.21 6.84
N ALA A 72 1.17 17.09 5.60
CA ALA A 72 2.32 16.22 5.29
C ALA A 72 3.68 16.88 5.56
N ARG A 73 3.74 18.22 5.64
CA ARG A 73 4.99 19.00 5.66
C ARG A 73 6.03 18.52 6.68
N SER A 74 5.63 18.27 7.93
CA SER A 74 6.56 17.85 8.98
C SER A 74 7.17 16.48 8.71
N VAL A 75 6.38 15.55 8.17
CA VAL A 75 6.81 14.19 7.83
C VAL A 75 7.76 14.23 6.62
N VAL A 76 7.48 15.10 5.63
CA VAL A 76 8.36 15.29 4.47
C VAL A 76 9.74 15.77 4.91
N GLN A 77 9.79 16.78 5.78
CA GLN A 77 11.04 17.32 6.30
C GLN A 77 11.81 16.28 7.13
N ALA A 78 11.12 15.53 7.99
CA ALA A 78 11.74 14.47 8.78
C ALA A 78 12.35 13.38 7.88
N HIS A 79 11.63 12.94 6.85
CA HIS A 79 12.14 11.97 5.86
C HIS A 79 13.36 12.52 5.11
N GLU A 80 13.32 13.77 4.66
CA GLU A 80 14.43 14.44 3.97
C GLU A 80 15.68 14.49 4.84
N GLU A 81 15.57 15.02 6.07
CA GLU A 81 16.68 15.14 7.02
C GLU A 81 17.29 13.78 7.37
N LEU A 82 16.45 12.75 7.58
CA LEU A 82 16.92 11.39 7.82
C LEU A 82 17.58 10.77 6.60
N GLY A 83 17.08 11.04 5.39
CA GLY A 83 17.70 10.63 4.13
C GLY A 83 19.10 11.24 3.95
N GLU A 84 19.24 12.54 4.22
CA GLU A 84 20.53 13.22 4.22
C GLU A 84 21.49 12.63 5.26
N ARG A 85 20.98 12.36 6.47
CA ARG A 85 21.76 11.76 7.55
C ARG A 85 22.23 10.35 7.19
N THR A 86 21.35 9.52 6.62
CA THR A 86 21.68 8.18 6.11
C THR A 86 22.80 8.27 5.08
N ARG A 87 22.67 9.13 4.06
CA ARG A 87 23.72 9.39 3.06
C ARG A 87 25.05 9.74 3.73
N ASN A 88 25.04 10.70 4.66
CA ASN A 88 26.26 11.21 5.30
C ASN A 88 26.94 10.15 6.18
N VAL A 89 26.17 9.36 6.95
CA VAL A 89 26.71 8.25 7.75
C VAL A 89 27.39 7.23 6.85
N PHE A 90 26.75 6.83 5.75
CA PHE A 90 27.30 5.82 4.84
C PHE A 90 28.44 6.33 3.96
N ILE A 91 28.55 7.65 3.72
CA ILE A 91 29.80 8.26 3.23
C ILE A 91 30.93 7.99 4.22
N GLY A 92 30.70 8.21 5.53
CA GLY A 92 31.67 7.89 6.57
C GLY A 92 32.07 6.41 6.59
N VAL A 93 31.09 5.50 6.52
CA VAL A 93 31.34 4.05 6.42
C VAL A 93 32.17 3.73 5.17
N THR A 94 31.82 4.30 4.02
CA THR A 94 32.55 4.13 2.76
C THR A 94 34.01 4.58 2.90
N LEU A 95 34.28 5.71 3.55
CA LEU A 95 35.64 6.18 3.79
C LEU A 95 36.43 5.21 4.68
N LEU A 96 35.81 4.65 5.72
CA LEU A 96 36.43 3.60 6.56
C LEU A 96 36.74 2.33 5.75
N GLU A 97 35.81 1.91 4.89
CA GLU A 97 35.98 0.77 3.99
C GLU A 97 37.18 0.95 3.06
N LEU A 98 37.28 2.10 2.40
CA LEU A 98 38.39 2.43 1.50
C LEU A 98 39.72 2.58 2.24
N LEU A 99 39.71 3.20 3.42
CA LEU A 99 40.90 3.29 4.28
C LEU A 99 41.40 1.91 4.69
N ALA A 100 40.49 0.99 5.02
CA ALA A 100 40.87 -0.38 5.40
C ALA A 100 41.55 -1.15 4.24
N LEU A 101 41.35 -0.78 2.98
CA LEU A 101 42.06 -1.37 1.83
C LEU A 101 43.53 -0.95 1.78
N ALA A 102 43.85 0.26 2.24
CA ALA A 102 45.22 0.79 2.29
C ALA A 102 46.01 0.34 3.53
N LEU A 103 45.34 -0.29 4.50
CA LEU A 103 45.94 -0.76 5.76
C LEU A 103 46.16 -2.28 5.76
N SER A 104 47.03 -2.75 6.65
CA SER A 104 47.23 -4.18 6.93
C SER A 104 47.28 -4.45 8.44
N GLY A 105 47.17 -5.71 8.85
CA GLY A 105 47.31 -6.13 10.25
C GLY A 105 46.24 -5.57 11.20
N THR A 106 46.66 -5.21 12.41
CA THR A 106 45.77 -4.71 13.48
C THR A 106 45.03 -3.43 13.09
N PRO A 107 45.67 -2.40 12.50
CA PRO A 107 44.96 -1.20 12.03
C PRO A 107 43.84 -1.51 11.04
N GLN A 108 44.09 -2.39 10.06
CA GLN A 108 43.05 -2.80 9.10
C GLN A 108 41.85 -3.44 9.80
N ARG A 109 42.09 -4.33 10.77
CA ARG A 109 41.03 -4.99 11.52
C ARG A 109 40.23 -4.00 12.37
N ALA A 110 40.91 -3.05 13.02
CA ALA A 110 40.26 -1.99 13.80
C ALA A 110 39.38 -1.09 12.92
N THR A 111 39.87 -0.67 11.75
CA THR A 111 39.08 0.13 10.81
C THR A 111 37.85 -0.63 10.28
N ARG A 112 37.97 -1.93 10.00
CA ARG A 112 36.81 -2.77 9.61
C ARG A 112 35.80 -2.93 10.74
N LEU A 113 36.26 -3.01 11.99
CA LEU A 113 35.37 -3.04 13.15
C LEU A 113 34.64 -1.70 13.32
N ALA A 114 35.35 -0.58 13.16
CA ALA A 114 34.73 0.75 13.17
C ALA A 114 33.70 0.90 12.03
N SER A 115 34.02 0.45 10.82
CA SER A 115 33.07 0.40 9.69
C SER A 115 31.82 -0.40 10.04
N ALA A 116 31.96 -1.57 10.66
CA ALA A 116 30.83 -2.38 11.10
C ALA A 116 29.97 -1.67 12.15
N ALA A 117 30.60 -1.03 13.15
CA ALA A 117 29.90 -0.34 14.23
C ALA A 117 29.14 0.90 13.72
N VAL A 118 29.80 1.74 12.92
CA VAL A 118 29.16 2.91 12.29
C VAL A 118 28.11 2.48 11.28
N GLY A 119 28.36 1.38 10.55
CA GLY A 119 27.39 0.78 9.63
C GLY A 119 26.12 0.30 10.33
N LEU A 120 26.23 -0.36 11.48
CA LEU A 120 25.09 -0.75 12.31
C LEU A 120 24.28 0.46 12.77
N PHE A 121 24.95 1.53 13.22
CA PHE A 121 24.29 2.80 13.52
C PHE A 121 23.59 3.38 12.28
N GLY A 122 24.26 3.34 11.12
CA GLY A 122 23.68 3.74 9.84
C GLY A 122 22.42 2.95 9.47
N LEU A 123 22.35 1.66 9.78
CA LEU A 123 21.13 0.85 9.57
C LEU A 123 19.95 1.33 10.44
N VAL A 124 20.20 1.81 11.65
CA VAL A 124 19.15 2.39 12.51
C VAL A 124 18.61 3.69 11.89
N VAL A 125 19.49 4.56 11.40
CA VAL A 125 19.08 5.81 10.72
C VAL A 125 18.34 5.51 9.41
N LEU A 126 18.82 4.52 8.65
CA LEU A 126 18.17 4.05 7.42
C LEU A 126 16.77 3.50 7.70
N TYR A 127 16.60 2.73 8.78
CA TYR A 127 15.30 2.25 9.21
C TYR A 127 14.34 3.40 9.52
N GLN A 128 14.77 4.38 10.31
CA GLN A 128 13.97 5.58 10.61
C GLN A 128 13.62 6.38 9.35
N THR A 129 14.56 6.49 8.40
CA THR A 129 14.31 7.12 7.09
C THR A 129 13.19 6.38 6.35
N GLY A 130 13.21 5.04 6.39
CA GLY A 130 12.19 4.18 5.80
C GLY A 130 10.82 4.32 6.47
N GLU A 131 10.77 4.43 7.80
CA GLU A 131 9.52 4.64 8.55
C GLU A 131 8.84 5.96 8.15
N GLU A 132 9.57 7.08 8.16
CA GLU A 132 9.02 8.38 7.71
C GLU A 132 8.61 8.34 6.22
N GLY A 133 9.38 7.63 5.39
CA GLY A 133 9.03 7.43 3.98
C GLY A 133 7.75 6.59 3.82
N GLY A 134 7.54 5.60 4.68
CA GLY A 134 6.32 4.81 4.75
C GLY A 134 5.13 5.66 5.18
N GLU A 135 5.29 6.47 6.24
CA GLU A 135 4.26 7.38 6.73
C GLU A 135 3.80 8.36 5.62
N LEU A 136 4.75 8.92 4.86
CA LEU A 136 4.43 9.76 3.71
C LEU A 136 3.53 9.04 2.70
N VAL A 137 3.90 7.82 2.31
CA VAL A 137 3.17 7.07 1.27
C VAL A 137 1.80 6.59 1.78
N TYR A 138 1.73 6.03 2.98
CA TYR A 138 0.53 5.36 3.49
C TYR A 138 -0.47 6.31 4.14
N SER A 139 0.00 7.34 4.84
CA SER A 139 -0.89 8.27 5.57
C SER A 139 -1.20 9.53 4.78
N TYR A 140 -0.28 9.98 3.93
CA TYR A 140 -0.38 11.26 3.22
C TYR A 140 -0.42 11.14 1.69
N ALA A 141 -0.39 9.91 1.15
CA ALA A 141 -0.33 9.67 -0.29
C ALA A 141 0.82 10.42 -0.98
N GLY A 142 1.97 10.52 -0.30
CA GLY A 142 3.13 11.28 -0.75
C GLY A 142 3.64 10.81 -2.10
N GLY A 143 3.32 11.56 -3.16
CA GLY A 143 3.73 11.26 -4.53
C GLY A 143 2.89 10.19 -5.24
N VAL A 144 1.90 9.58 -4.58
CA VAL A 144 1.07 8.53 -5.18
C VAL A 144 0.08 9.17 -6.15
N GLY A 145 -0.01 8.62 -7.37
CA GLY A 145 -0.97 9.05 -8.40
C GLY A 145 -0.65 10.36 -9.11
N ILE A 146 0.36 11.11 -8.66
CA ILE A 146 0.84 12.31 -9.35
C ILE A 146 2.11 12.05 -10.20
N ARG A 147 2.61 10.81 -10.20
CA ARG A 147 3.83 10.42 -10.90
C ARG A 147 3.71 10.57 -12.42
N SER A 148 2.65 10.03 -13.01
CA SER A 148 2.45 10.00 -14.47
C SER A 148 1.92 11.32 -15.04
N GLY A 149 1.31 12.15 -14.19
CA GLY A 149 0.52 13.30 -14.61
C GLY A 149 -0.87 12.94 -15.17
N ASP A 150 -1.24 11.64 -15.23
CA ASP A 150 -2.58 11.21 -15.64
C ASP A 150 -3.59 11.43 -14.50
N PRO A 151 -4.60 12.29 -14.68
CA PRO A 151 -5.65 12.51 -13.68
C PRO A 151 -6.40 11.22 -13.28
N ALA A 152 -6.43 10.21 -14.16
CA ALA A 152 -7.05 8.93 -13.85
C ALA A 152 -6.34 8.21 -12.70
N ASP A 153 -5.04 8.45 -12.50
CA ASP A 153 -4.28 7.86 -11.40
C ASP A 153 -4.76 8.40 -10.05
N VAL A 154 -4.95 9.72 -9.95
CA VAL A 154 -5.56 10.37 -8.78
C VAL A 154 -6.99 9.89 -8.57
N GLY A 155 -7.75 9.72 -9.66
CA GLY A 155 -9.11 9.17 -9.62
C GLY A 155 -9.16 7.78 -8.97
N ARG A 156 -8.20 6.89 -9.31
CA ARG A 156 -8.10 5.55 -8.70
C ARG A 156 -7.76 5.60 -7.22
N LEU A 157 -6.91 6.54 -6.79
CA LEU A 157 -6.59 6.74 -5.37
C LEU A 157 -7.77 7.29 -4.57
N LEU A 158 -8.49 8.25 -5.16
CA LEU A 158 -9.69 8.81 -4.53
C LEU A 158 -10.74 7.72 -4.32
N LEU A 159 -10.98 6.88 -5.33
CA LEU A 159 -11.85 5.71 -5.21
C LEU A 159 -11.40 4.79 -4.06
N ALA A 160 -10.12 4.43 -4.00
CA ALA A 160 -9.58 3.57 -2.95
C ALA A 160 -9.73 4.19 -1.56
N GLY A 161 -9.39 5.47 -1.40
CA GLY A 161 -9.51 6.20 -0.13
C GLY A 161 -10.95 6.30 0.35
N GLN A 162 -11.89 6.65 -0.53
CA GLN A 162 -13.32 6.69 -0.20
C GLN A 162 -13.85 5.31 0.18
N TYR A 163 -13.44 4.26 -0.55
CA TYR A 163 -13.83 2.89 -0.24
C TYR A 163 -13.34 2.46 1.14
N HIS A 164 -12.05 2.64 1.44
CA HIS A 164 -11.48 2.24 2.73
C HIS A 164 -12.11 3.03 3.89
N GLN A 165 -12.29 4.34 3.72
CA GLN A 165 -12.98 5.16 4.72
C GLN A 165 -14.41 4.68 4.95
N ALA A 166 -15.17 4.37 3.89
CA ALA A 166 -16.53 3.84 4.03
C ALA A 166 -16.57 2.51 4.79
N MET A 167 -15.61 1.61 4.54
CA MET A 167 -15.53 0.34 5.28
C MET A 167 -15.19 0.55 6.76
N LEU A 168 -14.31 1.49 7.08
CA LEU A 168 -13.98 1.85 8.46
C LEU A 168 -15.16 2.52 9.18
N ASP A 169 -15.88 3.41 8.50
CA ASP A 169 -17.10 4.04 9.04
C ASP A 169 -18.16 2.98 9.33
N ARG A 170 -18.36 2.04 8.41
CA ARG A 170 -19.27 0.89 8.61
C ARG A 170 -18.87 0.06 9.84
N GLN A 171 -17.58 -0.26 9.99
CA GLN A 171 -17.08 -1.02 11.16
C GLN A 171 -17.27 -0.25 12.47
N ALA A 172 -17.16 1.07 12.44
CA ALA A 172 -17.39 1.93 13.58
C ALA A 172 -18.88 2.27 13.84
N GLY A 173 -19.82 1.62 13.13
CA GLY A 173 -21.26 1.84 13.29
C GLY A 173 -21.79 3.13 12.64
N ARG A 174 -20.97 3.85 11.86
CA ARG A 174 -21.36 5.07 11.13
C ARG A 174 -21.89 4.74 9.73
N GLY A 175 -23.00 3.99 9.67
CA GLY A 175 -23.61 3.55 8.41
C GLY A 175 -23.93 4.70 7.44
N GLU A 176 -24.54 5.78 7.92
CA GLU A 176 -24.91 6.92 7.06
C GLU A 176 -23.68 7.59 6.40
N ALA A 177 -22.57 7.72 7.13
CA ALA A 177 -21.32 8.26 6.59
C ALA A 177 -20.73 7.33 5.51
N ALA A 178 -20.69 6.02 5.79
CA ALA A 178 -20.27 5.01 4.82
C ALA A 178 -21.14 5.07 3.54
N ALA A 179 -22.46 5.16 3.69
CA ALA A 179 -23.39 5.23 2.57
C ALA A 179 -23.23 6.51 1.74
N THR A 180 -22.87 7.62 2.37
CA THR A 180 -22.61 8.89 1.68
C THR A 180 -21.38 8.77 0.78
N LEU A 181 -20.29 8.18 1.29
CA LEU A 181 -19.08 7.94 0.52
C LEU A 181 -19.32 6.97 -0.63
N ILE A 182 -20.03 5.87 -0.38
CA ILE A 182 -20.33 4.86 -1.41
C ILE A 182 -21.25 5.45 -2.50
N ALA A 183 -22.23 6.28 -2.14
CA ALA A 183 -23.06 6.97 -3.12
C ALA A 183 -22.24 7.92 -4.01
N ASP A 184 -21.22 8.59 -3.45
CA ASP A 184 -20.32 9.43 -4.23
C ASP A 184 -19.44 8.62 -5.19
N ILE A 185 -18.91 7.48 -4.71
CA ILE A 185 -18.20 6.50 -5.56
C ILE A 185 -19.09 6.08 -6.74
N ALA A 186 -20.36 5.72 -6.48
CA ALA A 186 -21.30 5.31 -7.52
C ALA A 186 -21.60 6.40 -8.55
N ARG A 187 -21.72 7.66 -8.12
CA ARG A 187 -21.90 8.79 -9.04
C ARG A 187 -20.70 8.99 -9.96
N ARG A 188 -19.47 8.76 -9.48
CA ARG A 188 -18.24 8.91 -10.25
C ARG A 188 -17.93 7.73 -11.16
N HIS A 189 -18.42 6.54 -10.80
CA HIS A 189 -18.16 5.29 -11.52
C HIS A 189 -19.47 4.56 -11.88
N PRO A 190 -20.38 5.18 -12.65
CA PRO A 190 -21.74 4.68 -12.85
C PRO A 190 -21.82 3.38 -13.67
N THR A 191 -20.76 3.02 -14.38
CA THR A 191 -20.69 1.81 -15.23
C THR A 191 -19.89 0.67 -14.61
N ASP A 192 -19.24 0.89 -13.47
CA ASP A 192 -18.46 -0.15 -12.80
C ASP A 192 -19.39 -1.06 -12.01
N THR A 193 -19.56 -2.30 -12.49
CA THR A 193 -20.43 -3.30 -11.86
C THR A 193 -20.07 -3.61 -10.40
N THR A 194 -18.80 -3.49 -10.00
CA THR A 194 -18.36 -3.68 -8.61
C THR A 194 -18.86 -2.55 -7.74
N VAL A 195 -18.79 -1.32 -8.25
CA VAL A 195 -19.28 -0.11 -7.58
C VAL A 195 -20.81 -0.12 -7.50
N ILE A 196 -21.50 -0.51 -8.56
CA ILE A 196 -22.97 -0.65 -8.55
C ILE A 196 -23.39 -1.62 -7.45
N MET A 197 -22.78 -2.80 -7.39
CA MET A 197 -23.07 -3.79 -6.34
C MET A 197 -22.78 -3.25 -4.94
N LEU A 198 -21.66 -2.56 -4.75
CA LEU A 198 -21.32 -1.92 -3.48
C LEU A 198 -22.37 -0.89 -3.04
N ALA A 199 -22.89 -0.09 -3.97
CA ALA A 199 -23.89 0.93 -3.70
C ALA A 199 -25.26 0.33 -3.33
N ILE A 200 -25.67 -0.74 -4.01
CA ILE A 200 -26.88 -1.48 -3.65
C ILE A 200 -26.72 -2.11 -2.26
N GLU A 201 -25.59 -2.76 -1.98
CA GLU A 201 -25.31 -3.34 -0.67
C GLU A 201 -25.32 -2.28 0.43
N SER A 202 -24.72 -1.12 0.17
CA SER A 202 -24.73 0.00 1.11
C SER A 202 -26.13 0.55 1.37
N THR A 203 -26.98 0.62 0.35
CA THR A 203 -28.39 1.02 0.52
C THR A 203 -29.13 0.05 1.44
N LEU A 204 -28.91 -1.25 1.26
CA LEU A 204 -29.51 -2.26 2.11
C LEU A 204 -28.95 -2.25 3.54
N ARG A 205 -27.63 -2.22 3.68
CA ARG A 205 -26.94 -2.48 4.95
C ARG A 205 -26.69 -1.23 5.78
N ASP A 206 -26.21 -0.17 5.12
CA ASP A 206 -25.75 1.03 5.80
C ASP A 206 -26.88 2.06 5.95
N ARG A 207 -27.72 2.21 4.92
CA ARG A 207 -28.94 3.04 5.00
C ARG A 207 -30.15 2.31 5.58
N GLN A 208 -30.08 0.98 5.65
CA GLN A 208 -31.18 0.14 6.12
C GLN A 208 -32.48 0.35 5.33
N ASP A 209 -32.35 0.58 4.02
CA ASP A 209 -33.47 0.79 3.09
C ASP A 209 -33.60 -0.38 2.11
N PRO A 210 -34.27 -1.47 2.52
CA PRO A 210 -34.42 -2.64 1.66
C PRO A 210 -35.31 -2.36 0.43
N ALA A 211 -36.24 -1.42 0.52
CA ALA A 211 -37.10 -1.06 -0.60
C ALA A 211 -36.30 -0.38 -1.73
N ALA A 212 -35.48 0.61 -1.38
CA ALA A 212 -34.60 1.26 -2.35
C ALA A 212 -33.55 0.30 -2.93
N ALA A 213 -33.03 -0.64 -2.12
CA ALA A 213 -32.12 -1.66 -2.61
C ALA A 213 -32.78 -2.58 -3.65
N LEU A 214 -34.04 -2.99 -3.44
CA LEU A 214 -34.80 -3.79 -4.42
C LEU A 214 -35.03 -3.01 -5.72
N VAL A 215 -35.41 -1.74 -5.64
CA VAL A 215 -35.57 -0.87 -6.82
C VAL A 215 -34.26 -0.79 -7.61
N ALA A 216 -33.13 -0.62 -6.93
CA ALA A 216 -31.82 -0.56 -7.59
C ALA A 216 -31.41 -1.91 -8.21
N LEU A 217 -31.74 -3.05 -7.58
CA LEU A 217 -31.54 -4.39 -8.14
C LEU A 217 -32.39 -4.65 -9.38
N ASP A 218 -33.60 -4.10 -9.44
CA ASP A 218 -34.49 -4.25 -10.60
C ASP A 218 -34.01 -3.41 -11.79
N ALA A 219 -33.37 -2.27 -11.52
CA ALA A 219 -32.72 -1.45 -12.54
C ALA A 219 -31.41 -2.05 -13.09
N PHE A 220 -30.84 -3.06 -12.42
CA PHE A 220 -29.56 -3.65 -12.79
C PHE A 220 -29.69 -5.08 -13.33
N THR A 221 -29.37 -5.26 -14.61
CA THR A 221 -29.35 -6.59 -15.24
C THR A 221 -27.91 -7.06 -15.42
N PRO A 222 -27.43 -8.06 -14.65
CA PRO A 222 -26.09 -8.60 -14.83
C PRO A 222 -25.98 -9.45 -16.12
N PRO A 223 -24.85 -9.42 -16.84
CA PRO A 223 -24.60 -10.33 -17.95
C PRO A 223 -24.75 -11.80 -17.52
N ALA A 224 -25.53 -12.58 -18.27
CA ALA A 224 -25.89 -13.95 -17.90
C ALA A 224 -24.70 -14.93 -17.86
N ASP A 225 -23.64 -14.63 -18.62
CA ASP A 225 -22.38 -15.36 -18.64
C ASP A 225 -21.50 -15.09 -17.40
N ASN A 226 -21.74 -13.98 -16.70
CA ASN A 226 -21.01 -13.63 -15.48
C ASN A 226 -21.65 -14.26 -14.23
N ARG A 227 -21.38 -15.55 -14.04
CA ARG A 227 -21.89 -16.35 -12.90
C ARG A 227 -21.67 -15.70 -11.53
N ARG A 228 -20.52 -15.05 -11.32
CA ARG A 228 -20.18 -14.40 -10.05
C ARG A 228 -21.12 -13.22 -9.77
N LEU A 229 -21.37 -12.40 -10.77
CA LEU A 229 -22.23 -11.23 -10.64
C LEU A 229 -23.71 -11.64 -10.51
N VAL A 230 -24.15 -12.65 -11.28
CA VAL A 230 -25.49 -13.26 -11.13
C VAL A 230 -25.71 -13.78 -9.71
N LEU A 231 -24.73 -14.51 -9.14
CA LEU A 231 -24.77 -14.97 -7.76
C LEU A 231 -24.85 -13.80 -6.76
N GLY A 232 -24.06 -12.75 -6.98
CA GLY A 232 -24.03 -11.56 -6.12
C GLY A 232 -25.37 -10.84 -6.10
N VAL A 233 -25.92 -10.52 -7.27
CA VAL A 233 -27.24 -9.88 -7.43
C VAL A 233 -28.34 -10.73 -6.81
N GLY A 234 -28.35 -12.04 -7.10
CA GLY A 234 -29.35 -12.96 -6.56
C GLY A 234 -29.30 -13.05 -5.03
N THR A 235 -28.10 -13.17 -4.45
CA THR A 235 -27.92 -13.24 -2.99
C THR A 235 -28.36 -11.93 -2.33
N LEU A 236 -27.97 -10.78 -2.89
CA LEU A 236 -28.32 -9.47 -2.36
C LEU A 236 -29.83 -9.19 -2.46
N ARG A 237 -30.49 -9.66 -3.52
CA ARG A 237 -31.96 -9.62 -3.65
C ARG A 237 -32.65 -10.45 -2.56
N VAL A 238 -32.14 -11.65 -2.26
CA VAL A 238 -32.65 -12.47 -1.16
C VAL A 238 -32.49 -11.75 0.18
N ASP A 239 -31.34 -11.11 0.42
CA ASP A 239 -31.12 -10.30 1.64
C ASP A 239 -32.10 -9.12 1.73
N ALA A 240 -32.29 -8.38 0.64
CA ALA A 240 -33.19 -7.23 0.61
C ALA A 240 -34.67 -7.64 0.83
N LEU A 241 -35.12 -8.73 0.21
CA LEU A 241 -36.47 -9.28 0.43
C LEU A 241 -36.67 -9.72 1.89
N ALA A 242 -35.68 -10.42 2.47
CA ALA A 242 -35.75 -10.84 3.87
C ALA A 242 -35.79 -9.63 4.82
N ALA A 243 -34.96 -8.61 4.58
CA ALA A 243 -34.94 -7.37 5.35
C ALA A 243 -36.23 -6.55 5.20
N ALA A 244 -36.91 -6.62 4.06
CA ALA A 244 -38.23 -6.04 3.83
C ALA A 244 -39.39 -6.85 4.49
N GLY A 245 -39.09 -7.97 5.15
CA GLY A 245 -40.10 -8.86 5.74
C GLY A 245 -40.78 -9.81 4.75
N LEU A 246 -40.36 -9.84 3.48
CA LEU A 246 -40.92 -10.66 2.40
C LEU A 246 -40.26 -12.04 2.34
N ARG A 247 -40.39 -12.83 3.42
CA ARG A 247 -39.68 -14.12 3.58
C ARG A 247 -40.01 -15.15 2.50
N ASP A 248 -41.27 -15.27 2.10
CA ASP A 248 -41.68 -16.23 1.07
C ASP A 248 -41.08 -15.88 -0.30
N SER A 249 -41.07 -14.59 -0.64
CA SER A 249 -40.40 -14.09 -1.86
C SER A 249 -38.89 -14.31 -1.81
N ALA A 250 -38.26 -14.10 -0.65
CA ALA A 250 -36.84 -14.37 -0.46
C ALA A 250 -36.52 -15.86 -0.69
N ARG A 251 -37.34 -16.77 -0.15
CA ARG A 251 -37.20 -18.22 -0.34
C ARG A 251 -37.37 -18.62 -1.81
N ALA A 252 -38.44 -18.17 -2.46
CA ALA A 252 -38.68 -18.47 -3.87
C ALA A 252 -37.55 -17.96 -4.79
N THR A 253 -37.01 -16.78 -4.49
CA THR A 253 -35.85 -16.22 -5.21
C THR A 253 -34.60 -17.08 -5.01
N LEU A 254 -34.34 -17.51 -3.76
CA LEU A 254 -33.20 -18.34 -3.42
C LEU A 254 -33.26 -19.73 -4.08
N GLU A 255 -34.43 -20.37 -4.09
CA GLU A 255 -34.66 -21.65 -4.78
C GLU A 255 -34.41 -21.53 -6.29
N THR A 256 -34.84 -20.41 -6.91
CA THR A 256 -34.58 -20.12 -8.32
C THR A 256 -33.08 -19.97 -8.57
N LEU A 257 -32.37 -19.26 -7.68
CA LEU A 257 -30.93 -19.06 -7.77
C LEU A 257 -30.16 -20.39 -7.63
N MET A 258 -30.59 -21.28 -6.73
CA MET A 258 -30.00 -22.61 -6.55
C MET A 258 -30.19 -23.51 -7.78
N LYS A 259 -31.30 -23.37 -8.52
CA LYS A 259 -31.48 -24.07 -9.81
C LYS A 259 -30.52 -23.55 -10.89
N ALA A 260 -30.28 -22.25 -10.92
CA ALA A 260 -29.36 -21.62 -11.87
C ALA A 260 -27.88 -21.89 -11.53
N ILE A 261 -27.56 -22.07 -10.25
CA ILE A 261 -26.21 -22.31 -9.74
C ILE A 261 -26.26 -23.50 -8.77
N PRO A 262 -26.30 -24.74 -9.29
CA PRO A 262 -26.37 -25.94 -8.46
C PRO A 262 -25.11 -26.12 -7.60
N ASP A 263 -25.25 -26.90 -6.52
CA ASP A 263 -24.15 -27.32 -5.62
C ASP A 263 -23.40 -26.19 -4.88
N ASN A 264 -24.08 -25.07 -4.59
CA ASN A 264 -23.49 -23.98 -3.82
C ASN A 264 -23.82 -24.08 -2.30
N PRO A 265 -22.86 -24.44 -1.43
CA PRO A 265 -23.11 -24.63 0.00
C PRO A 265 -23.53 -23.34 0.72
N ARG A 266 -23.15 -22.16 0.19
CA ARG A 266 -23.55 -20.87 0.77
C ARG A 266 -25.03 -20.59 0.58
N LEU A 267 -25.59 -20.97 -0.58
CA LEU A 267 -27.01 -20.82 -0.85
C LEU A 267 -27.84 -21.78 0.00
N GLN A 268 -27.35 -23.01 0.22
CA GLN A 268 -27.99 -23.98 1.10
C GLN A 268 -28.08 -23.46 2.54
N ALA A 269 -26.97 -22.99 3.11
CA ALA A 269 -26.94 -22.44 4.47
C ALA A 269 -27.90 -21.24 4.62
N LYS A 270 -28.02 -20.41 3.57
CA LYS A 270 -28.92 -19.25 3.54
C LYS A 270 -30.40 -19.66 3.46
N LEU A 271 -30.70 -20.76 2.79
CA LEU A 271 -32.05 -21.31 2.72
C LEU A 271 -32.48 -21.81 4.11
N ASP A 272 -31.56 -22.48 4.80
CA ASP A 272 -31.80 -22.96 6.15
C ASP A 272 -32.00 -21.81 7.15
N SER A 273 -31.34 -20.65 6.97
CA SER A 273 -31.58 -19.47 7.80
C SER A 273 -32.91 -18.75 7.56
N LEU A 274 -33.59 -19.05 6.45
CA LEU A 274 -34.90 -18.50 6.09
C LEU A 274 -36.07 -19.44 6.43
N ARG A 275 -35.81 -20.56 7.10
CA ARG A 275 -36.83 -21.47 7.65
C ARG A 275 -37.37 -20.94 8.97
#